data_AF-K1SDM7-F1
#
_entry.id   AF-K1SDM7-F1
#
_cell.length_a   1.000
_cell.length_b   1.000
_cell.length_c   1.000
_cell.angle_alpha   90.00
_cell.angle_beta   90.00
_cell.angle_gamma   90.00
#
_symmetry.space_group_name_H-M   'P 1'
#
loop_
_entity.id
_entity.type
_entity.pdbx_description
1 polymer ?
#
loop_
_entity_poly.entity_id
_entity_poly.type
_entity_poly.pdbx_seq_one_letter_code
_entity_poly.pdbx_strand_id
1 'polypeptide(L)' 'MSVLKLTRIGFYPCDEDYAVWDYTIGREFADMLVIVNTNSTGEINYVTWES' A
#
# COMPACT_ATOMS: atom_id res chain seq x y z
N MET A 1 12.57 4.79 -14.89
CA MET A 1 11.47 3.85 -14.58
C MET A 1 11.45 3.69 -13.07
N SER A 2 10.30 3.88 -12.43
CA SER A 2 10.16 3.65 -10.97
C SER A 2 9.83 2.18 -10.73
N VAL A 3 10.58 1.54 -9.84
CA VAL A 3 10.38 0.12 -9.48
C VAL A 3 9.05 -0.07 -8.74
N LEU A 4 8.64 0.92 -7.94
CA LEU A 4 7.35 0.97 -7.25
C LEU A 4 6.40 1.93 -7.98
N LYS A 5 5.18 1.47 -8.21
CA LYS A 5 4.11 2.27 -8.79
C LYS A 5 2.88 2.22 -7.89
N LEU A 6 2.48 3.37 -7.37
CA LEU A 6 1.23 3.50 -6.61
C LEU A 6 0.04 3.22 -7.54
N THR A 7 -0.87 2.34 -7.12
CA THR A 7 -2.05 1.95 -7.89
C THR A 7 -3.34 2.41 -7.25
N ARG A 8 -3.45 2.34 -5.92
CA ARG A 8 -4.65 2.71 -5.17
C ARG A 8 -4.27 3.35 -3.84
N ILE A 9 -5.09 4.31 -3.42
CA ILE A 9 -5.16 4.76 -2.02
C ILE A 9 -6.60 4.55 -1.57
N GLY A 10 -6.79 3.81 -0.47
CA GLY A 10 -8.07 3.66 0.22
C GLY A 10 -8.06 4.41 1.54
N PHE A 11 -9.16 5.06 1.89
CA PHE A 11 -9.34 5.76 3.17
C PHE A 11 -10.50 5.15 3.95
N TYR A 12 -10.28 4.88 5.23
CA TYR A 12 -11.21 4.27 6.17
C TYR A 12 -11.25 5.13 7.45
N PRO A 13 -11.94 6.29 7.43
CA PRO A 13 -11.82 7.32 8.48
C PRO A 13 -12.38 6.95 9.86
N CYS A 14 -12.91 5.73 10.01
CA CYS A 14 -13.47 5.20 11.25
C CYS A 14 -12.73 3.94 11.74
N ASP A 15 -11.62 3.58 11.11
CA ASP A 15 -10.83 2.39 11.42
C ASP A 15 -9.44 2.79 11.98
N GLU A 16 -8.82 1.93 12.79
CA GLU A 16 -7.42 2.09 13.22
C GLU A 16 -6.48 2.01 12.00
N ASP A 17 -6.88 1.22 11.01
CA ASP A 17 -6.28 1.06 9.69
C ASP A 17 -6.77 2.16 8.72
N TYR A 18 -6.48 3.40 9.08
CA TYR A 18 -7.06 4.61 8.47
C TYR A 18 -6.83 4.75 6.96
N ALA A 19 -5.65 4.42 6.46
CA ALA A 19 -5.36 4.49 5.04
C ALA A 19 -4.53 3.32 4.55
N VAL A 20 -4.90 2.82 3.37
CA VAL A 20 -4.27 1.69 2.70
C VAL A 20 -3.68 2.15 1.39
N TRP A 21 -2.40 1.86 1.18
CA TRP A 21 -1.64 2.25 0.01
C TRP A 21 -1.20 0.99 -0.74
N ASP A 22 -1.73 0.80 -1.93
CA ASP A 22 -1.38 -0.34 -2.77
C ASP A 22 -0.34 0.11 -3.80
N TYR A 23 0.78 -0.62 -3.86
CA TYR A 23 1.83 -0.43 -4.84
C TYR A 23 2.03 -1.71 -5.63
N THR A 24 2.17 -1.60 -6.95
CA THR A 24 2.70 -2.68 -7.76
C THR A 24 4.20 -2.49 -7.93
N ILE A 25 4.96 -3.56 -7.74
CA ILE A 25 6.32 -3.63 -8.26
C ILE A 25 6.20 -3.83 -9.78
N GLY A 26 7.01 -3.15 -10.59
CA GLY A 26 6.86 -3.15 -12.05
C GLY A 26 6.60 -4.57 -12.58
N ARG A 27 5.52 -4.75 -13.36
CA ARG A 27 5.07 -6.07 -13.84
C ARG A 27 6.14 -6.83 -14.63
N GLU A 28 7.13 -6.11 -15.16
CA GLU A 28 8.32 -6.66 -15.80
C GLU A 28 9.31 -7.35 -14.83
N PHE A 29 9.20 -7.07 -13.53
CA PHE A 29 10.07 -7.61 -12.47
C PHE A 29 9.33 -8.60 -11.55
N ALA A 30 8.10 -8.29 -11.14
CA ALA A 30 7.26 -9.17 -10.32
C ALA A 30 5.79 -8.78 -10.42
N ASP A 31 4.89 -9.75 -10.49
CA ASP A 31 3.44 -9.52 -10.28
C ASP A 31 3.15 -9.58 -8.78
N MET A 32 3.51 -8.51 -8.08
CA MET A 32 3.41 -8.41 -6.62
C MET A 32 2.76 -7.09 -6.23
N LEU A 33 1.84 -7.18 -5.25
CA LEU A 33 1.18 -6.04 -4.62
C LEU A 33 1.77 -5.82 -3.24
N VAL A 34 2.34 -4.66 -3.00
CA VAL A 34 2.77 -4.20 -1.67
C VAL A 34 1.66 -3.34 -1.10
N ILE A 35 1.16 -3.70 0.07
CA ILE A 35 0.08 -3.00 0.76
C ILE A 35 0.68 -2.38 2.02
N VAL A 36 0.60 -1.06 2.14
CA VAL A 36 1.03 -0.32 3.32
C VAL A 36 -0.21 0.17 4.04
N ASN A 37 -0.31 -0.10 5.34
CA ASN A 37 -1.36 0.43 6.17
C ASN A 37 -0.81 1.53 7.08
N THR A 38 -1.54 2.64 7.18
CA THR A 38 -1.22 3.77 8.05
C THR A 38 -2.40 4.15 8.92
N ASN A 39 -2.14 4.54 10.16
CA ASN A 39 -3.13 5.12 11.07
C ASN A 39 -3.53 6.56 10.66
N SER A 40 -4.42 7.17 11.45
CA SER A 40 -4.96 8.50 11.18
C SER A 40 -3.94 9.65 11.26
N THR A 41 -2.76 9.43 11.84
CA THR A 41 -1.66 10.41 11.87
C THR A 41 -0.66 10.18 10.73
N GLY A 42 -0.86 9.14 9.90
CA GLY A 42 0.02 8.77 8.80
C GLY A 42 1.21 7.90 9.23
N GLU A 43 1.23 7.40 10.47
CA GLU A 43 2.23 6.44 10.91
C GLU A 43 1.90 5.05 10.37
N ILE A 44 2.92 4.29 9.98
CA ILE A 44 2.74 2.95 9.42
C ILE A 44 2.36 1.98 10.53
N ASN A 45 1.19 1.35 10.40
CA ASN A 45 0.78 0.24 11.24
C ASN A 45 1.53 -1.04 10.84
N TYR A 46 1.47 -1.39 9.54
CA TYR A 46 2.16 -2.54 8.98
C TYR A 46 2.34 -2.43 7.46
N VAL A 47 3.18 -3.31 6.94
CA VAL A 47 3.37 -3.55 5.51
C VAL A 47 3.18 -5.03 5.24
N THR A 48 2.41 -5.36 4.21
CA THR A 48 2.22 -6.74 3.74
C THR A 48 2.38 -6.82 2.22
N TRP A 49 2.48 -8.04 1.71
CA TRP A 49 2.62 -8.33 0.28
C TRP A 49 1.73 -9.49 -0.13
N GLU A 50 1.12 -9.35 -1.30
CA GLU A 50 0.25 -10.34 -1.94
C GLU A 50 0.77 -10.67 -3.35
N SER A 51 0.64 -11.95 -3.76
CA SER A 51 0.90 -12.45 -5.11
C SER A 51 -0.35 -13.02 -5.74
#